data_AF-A0A2E6KVT8-F1
#
_entry.id   AF-A0A2E6KVT8-F1
#
_cell.length_a   1.000
_cell.length_b   1.000
_cell.length_c   1.000
_cell.angle_alpha   90.00
_cell.angle_beta   90.00
_cell.angle_gamma   90.00
#
_symmetry.space_group_name_H-M   'P 1'
#
loop_
_entity.id
_entity.type
_entity.pdbx_description
1 polymer ?
#
loop_
_entity_poly.entity_id
_entity_poly.type
_entity_poly.pdbx_seq_one_letter_code
_entity_poly.pdbx_strand_id
1 'polypeptide(L)'
;MKWESPPLWPVAAPSLVGFAAGCMPYISDSSYFPEGSILAPFWLVAILFVILLALPAERGGGAETLAGAWAAMVFALLPQMLFFVWFVPVILIWFHQSVFVWRKSYPLFRIGIWLGLGASSGIFLGSILAFNAI
;
A
#
# COMPACT_ATOMS: atom_id res chain seq x y z
N MET A 1 16.73 -7.98 6.33
CA MET A 1 16.41 -8.68 5.07
C MET A 1 17.25 -8.11 3.92
N LYS A 2 17.95 -8.98 3.16
CA LYS A 2 18.71 -8.61 1.96
C LYS A 2 18.20 -9.48 0.80
N TRP A 3 17.95 -8.87 -0.35
CA TRP A 3 17.48 -9.57 -1.54
C TRP A 3 18.66 -9.85 -2.46
N GLU A 4 18.71 -11.03 -3.07
CA GLU A 4 19.76 -11.38 -4.04
C GLU A 4 19.52 -10.74 -5.41
N SER A 5 18.25 -10.54 -5.76
CA SER A 5 17.79 -9.87 -6.98
C SER A 5 16.67 -8.89 -6.65
N PRO A 6 16.37 -7.91 -7.54
CA PRO A 6 15.28 -6.97 -7.32
C PRO A 6 13.95 -7.73 -7.12
N PRO A 7 13.33 -7.66 -5.94
CA PRO A 7 12.11 -8.40 -5.69
C PRO A 7 10.97 -7.68 -6.40
N LEU A 8 10.40 -8.31 -7.44
CA LEU A 8 9.32 -7.71 -8.23
C LEU A 8 8.00 -7.68 -7.45
N TRP A 9 7.71 -8.72 -6.67
CA TRP A 9 6.43 -8.86 -5.98
C TRP A 9 6.17 -7.76 -4.93
N PRO A 10 7.13 -7.33 -4.07
CA PRO A 10 6.88 -6.29 -3.09
C PRO A 10 6.69 -4.91 -3.71
N VAL A 11 7.22 -4.69 -4.92
CA VAL A 11 7.00 -3.46 -5.68
C VAL A 11 5.58 -3.46 -6.24
N ALA A 12 5.25 -4.51 -7.00
CA ALA A 12 4.07 -4.52 -7.86
C ALA A 12 2.80 -5.01 -7.15
N ALA A 13 2.89 -6.05 -6.33
CA ALA A 13 1.70 -6.68 -5.76
C ALA A 13 0.95 -5.74 -4.81
N PRO A 14 1.59 -5.04 -3.84
CA PRO A 14 0.87 -4.11 -2.98
C PRO A 14 0.22 -2.97 -3.77
N SER A 15 0.92 -2.37 -4.72
CA SER A 15 0.38 -1.27 -5.52
C SER A 15 -0.78 -1.70 -6.43
N LEU A 16 -0.71 -2.90 -7.03
CA LEU A 16 -1.79 -3.42 -7.86
C LEU A 16 -3.02 -3.80 -7.03
N VAL A 17 -2.81 -4.43 -5.87
CA VAL A 17 -3.91 -4.75 -4.94
C VAL A 17 -4.55 -3.47 -4.42
N GLY A 18 -3.73 -2.48 -4.04
CA GLY A 18 -4.20 -1.17 -3.63
C GLY A 18 -4.99 -0.48 -4.73
N PHE A 19 -4.50 -0.52 -5.97
CA PHE A 19 -5.18 0.05 -7.13
C PHE A 19 -6.54 -0.59 -7.37
N ALA A 20 -6.60 -1.93 -7.41
CA ALA A 20 -7.87 -2.64 -7.55
C ALA A 20 -8.84 -2.29 -6.42
N ALA A 21 -8.36 -2.23 -5.17
CA ALA A 21 -9.17 -1.81 -4.03
C ALA A 21 -9.66 -0.37 -4.16
N GLY A 22 -8.83 0.55 -4.67
CA GLY A 22 -9.17 1.95 -4.90
C GLY A 22 -10.26 2.17 -5.96
N CYS A 23 -10.40 1.24 -6.90
CA CYS A 23 -11.49 1.25 -7.88
C CYS A 23 -12.82 0.75 -7.32
N MET A 24 -12.81 -0.11 -6.29
CA MET A 24 -14.01 -0.77 -5.74
C MET A 24 -15.18 0.18 -5.43
N PRO A 25 -14.96 1.37 -4.82
CA PRO A 25 -16.05 2.34 -4.55
C PRO A 25 -16.83 2.80 -5.78
N TYR A 26 -16.29 2.67 -6.98
CA TYR A 26 -16.89 3.19 -8.21
C TYR A 26 -17.44 2.09 -9.13
N ILE A 27 -17.05 0.83 -8.91
CA ILE A 27 -17.45 -0.30 -9.76
C ILE A 27 -18.38 -1.28 -9.06
N SER A 28 -18.62 -1.10 -7.76
CA SER A 28 -19.42 -2.00 -6.94
C SER A 28 -20.59 -1.25 -6.32
N ASP A 29 -21.81 -1.79 -6.47
CA ASP A 29 -23.01 -1.30 -5.78
C ASP A 29 -23.08 -1.73 -4.29
N SER A 30 -21.96 -2.19 -3.73
CA SER A 30 -21.91 -2.72 -2.38
C SER A 30 -21.98 -1.61 -1.33
N SER A 31 -22.81 -1.79 -0.31
CA SER A 31 -22.87 -0.89 0.85
C SER A 31 -21.55 -0.81 1.64
N TYR A 32 -20.65 -1.80 1.47
CA TYR A 32 -19.31 -1.79 2.09
C TYR A 32 -18.31 -0.89 1.36
N PHE A 33 -18.59 -0.53 0.10
CA PHE A 33 -17.77 0.36 -0.72
C PHE A 33 -18.59 1.54 -1.21
N PRO A 34 -19.03 2.44 -0.31
CA PRO A 34 -19.78 3.62 -0.72
C PRO A 34 -18.94 4.48 -1.65
N GLU A 35 -19.58 5.03 -2.69
CA GLU A 35 -18.94 5.83 -3.71
C GLU A 35 -18.12 6.98 -3.11
N GLY A 36 -16.91 7.21 -3.65
CA GLY A 36 -15.98 8.21 -3.14
C GLY A 36 -15.28 7.85 -1.82
N SER A 37 -15.57 6.70 -1.22
CA SER A 37 -14.94 6.30 0.05
C SER A 37 -13.47 5.91 -0.11
N ILE A 38 -12.59 6.67 0.54
CA ILE A 38 -11.17 6.31 0.67
C ILE A 38 -10.93 5.31 1.81
N LEU A 39 -11.81 5.29 2.82
CA LEU A 39 -11.63 4.47 4.01
C LEU A 39 -11.85 2.98 3.74
N ALA A 40 -12.83 2.64 2.91
CA ALA A 40 -13.16 1.24 2.60
C ALA A 40 -12.00 0.51 1.89
N PRO A 41 -11.36 1.06 0.84
CA PRO A 41 -10.16 0.49 0.24
C PRO A 41 -8.99 0.33 1.23
N PHE A 42 -8.75 1.32 2.09
CA PHE A 42 -7.69 1.25 3.10
C PHE A 42 -7.96 0.13 4.11
N TRP A 43 -9.19 -0.02 4.58
CA TRP A 43 -9.59 -1.10 5.48
C TRP A 43 -9.41 -2.48 4.84
N LEU A 44 -9.88 -2.65 3.60
CA LEU A 44 -9.71 -3.90 2.86
C LEU A 44 -8.22 -4.30 2.79
N VAL A 45 -7.37 -3.37 2.36
CA VAL A 45 -5.94 -3.66 2.19
C VAL A 45 -5.23 -3.87 3.54
N ALA A 46 -5.62 -3.14 4.59
CA ALA A 46 -5.07 -3.35 5.93
C ALA A 46 -5.38 -4.76 6.45
N ILE A 47 -6.59 -5.27 6.21
CA ILE A 47 -6.98 -6.64 6.54
C ILE A 47 -6.19 -7.64 5.70
N LEU A 48 -6.06 -7.41 4.39
CA LEU A 48 -5.27 -8.29 3.51
C LEU A 48 -3.82 -8.40 3.96
N PHE A 49 -3.21 -7.33 4.48
CA PHE A 49 -1.84 -7.38 4.99
C PHE A 49 -1.65 -8.34 6.18
N VAL A 50 -2.69 -8.76 6.87
CA VAL A 50 -2.60 -9.81 7.91
C VAL A 50 -1.99 -11.10 7.34
N ILE A 51 -2.11 -11.36 6.03
CA ILE A 51 -1.45 -12.49 5.36
C ILE A 51 0.08 -12.48 5.50
N LEU A 52 0.69 -11.32 5.76
CA LEU A 52 2.13 -11.21 6.00
C LEU A 52 2.57 -11.99 7.23
N LEU A 53 1.68 -12.26 8.20
CA LEU A 53 1.98 -13.12 9.35
C LEU A 53 2.25 -14.57 8.96
N ALA A 54 1.68 -15.04 7.85
CA ALA A 54 1.91 -16.38 7.32
C ALA A 54 3.18 -16.47 6.45
N LEU A 55 3.77 -15.33 6.07
CA LEU A 55 4.97 -15.27 5.24
C LEU A 55 6.23 -15.35 6.13
N PRO A 56 7.25 -16.14 5.76
CA PRO A 56 8.49 -16.23 6.53
C PRO A 56 9.28 -14.91 6.49
N ALA A 57 10.03 -14.62 7.55
CA ALA A 57 10.79 -13.38 7.71
C ALA A 57 11.85 -13.19 6.60
N GLU A 58 12.43 -14.29 6.10
CA GLU A 58 13.39 -14.31 4.99
C GLU A 58 12.75 -13.91 3.66
N ARG A 59 11.42 -13.85 3.58
CA ARG A 59 10.69 -13.31 2.42
C ARG A 59 10.05 -11.96 2.73
N GLY A 60 10.44 -11.32 3.84
CA GLY A 60 9.87 -10.05 4.26
C GLY A 60 8.53 -10.18 4.99
N GLY A 61 8.16 -11.37 5.47
CA GLY A 61 6.96 -11.56 6.30
C GLY A 61 7.18 -11.33 7.80
N GLY A 62 6.14 -11.61 8.58
CA GLY A 62 6.14 -11.48 10.03
C GLY A 62 5.48 -10.21 10.58
N ALA A 63 5.35 -10.18 11.91
CA ALA A 63 4.63 -9.13 12.62
C ALA A 63 5.29 -7.74 12.51
N GLU A 64 6.62 -7.67 12.45
CA GLU A 64 7.33 -6.40 12.24
C GLU A 64 7.02 -5.77 10.89
N THR A 65 6.95 -6.59 9.83
CA THR A 65 6.54 -6.12 8.49
C THR A 65 5.10 -5.64 8.51
N LEU A 66 4.19 -6.38 9.15
CA LEU A 66 2.79 -5.97 9.28
C LEU A 66 2.67 -4.61 9.99
N ALA A 67 3.36 -4.44 11.12
CA ALA A 67 3.37 -3.20 11.86
C ALA A 67 3.88 -2.03 11.02
N GLY A 68 4.95 -2.24 10.24
CA GLY A 68 5.48 -1.24 9.32
C GLY A 68 4.49 -0.88 8.20
N ALA A 69 3.81 -1.86 7.64
CA ALA A 69 2.81 -1.65 6.59
C ALA A 69 1.62 -0.83 7.10
N TRP A 70 1.06 -1.20 8.27
CA TRP A 70 -0.01 -0.43 8.89
C TRP A 70 0.42 0.98 9.29
N ALA A 71 1.62 1.15 9.84
CA ALA A 71 2.15 2.48 10.16
C ALA A 71 2.24 3.37 8.90
N ALA A 72 2.73 2.83 7.79
CA ALA A 72 2.76 3.54 6.51
C ALA A 72 1.36 3.86 5.96
N MET A 73 0.41 2.95 6.09
CA MET A 73 -0.97 3.19 5.66
C MET A 73 -1.63 4.29 6.49
N VAL A 74 -1.42 4.32 7.80
CA VAL A 74 -1.90 5.40 8.68
C VAL A 74 -1.27 6.74 8.30
N PHE A 75 0.05 6.75 8.04
CA PHE A 75 0.77 7.92 7.55
C PHE A 75 0.26 8.42 6.19
N ALA A 76 -0.17 7.52 5.31
CA ALA A 76 -0.76 7.89 4.04
C ALA A 76 -2.20 8.41 4.19
N LEU A 77 -3.01 7.75 5.02
CA LEU A 77 -4.44 8.03 5.15
C LEU A 77 -4.72 9.32 5.94
N LEU A 78 -4.18 9.45 7.14
CA LEU A 78 -4.61 10.52 8.06
C LEU A 78 -4.36 11.92 7.49
N PRO A 79 -3.17 12.25 6.93
CA PRO A 79 -2.95 13.57 6.38
C PRO A 79 -3.70 13.76 5.05
N GLN A 80 -3.94 12.68 4.27
CA GLN A 80 -4.77 12.75 3.05
C GLN A 80 -6.20 13.20 3.34
N MET A 81 -6.76 12.83 4.50
CA MET A 81 -8.10 13.28 4.91
C MET A 81 -8.17 14.79 5.20
N LEU A 82 -7.03 15.43 5.50
CA LEU A 82 -6.95 16.87 5.81
C LEU A 82 -6.40 17.70 4.65
N PHE A 83 -5.55 17.09 3.83
CA PHE A 83 -4.83 17.76 2.74
C PHE A 83 -4.81 16.84 1.51
N PHE A 84 -5.72 17.13 0.56
CA PHE A 84 -5.99 16.22 -0.56
C PHE A 84 -4.78 15.98 -1.49
N VAL A 85 -3.73 16.80 -1.45
CA VAL A 85 -2.50 16.65 -2.27
C VAL A 85 -1.48 15.72 -1.61
N TRP A 86 -1.76 15.22 -0.40
CA TRP A 86 -0.84 14.36 0.36
C TRP A 86 -0.48 13.04 -0.35
N PHE A 87 -1.29 12.58 -1.29
CA PHE A 87 -0.95 11.43 -2.12
C PHE A 87 0.36 11.63 -2.90
N VAL A 88 0.71 12.87 -3.27
CA VAL A 88 1.94 13.20 -4.02
C VAL A 88 3.19 12.77 -3.25
N PRO A 89 3.46 13.25 -2.01
CA PRO A 89 4.62 12.78 -1.26
C PRO A 89 4.59 11.28 -0.99
N VAL A 90 3.42 10.68 -0.74
CA VAL A 90 3.30 9.22 -0.53
C VAL A 90 3.81 8.45 -1.76
N ILE A 91 3.36 8.81 -2.96
CA ILE A 91 3.77 8.18 -4.21
C ILE A 91 5.26 8.41 -4.49
N LEU A 92 5.77 9.63 -4.28
CA LEU A 92 7.18 9.95 -4.51
C LEU A 92 8.10 9.19 -3.55
N ILE A 93 7.74 9.09 -2.27
CA ILE A 93 8.50 8.30 -1.30
C ILE A 93 8.47 6.82 -1.68
N TRP A 94 7.31 6.27 -2.03
CA TRP A 94 7.20 4.88 -2.48
C TRP A 94 8.07 4.59 -3.73
N PHE A 95 8.02 5.47 -4.73
CA PHE A 95 8.81 5.33 -5.95
C PHE A 95 10.32 5.37 -5.63
N HIS A 96 10.75 6.33 -4.81
CA HIS A 96 12.13 6.41 -4.36
C HIS A 96 12.57 5.13 -3.63
N GLN A 97 11.76 4.63 -2.68
CA GLN A 97 12.09 3.39 -1.96
C GLN A 97 12.16 2.19 -2.91
N SER A 98 11.30 2.11 -3.93
CA SER A 98 11.30 1.00 -4.89
C SER A 98 12.60 0.90 -5.70
N VAL A 99 13.29 2.02 -5.94
CA VAL A 99 14.60 2.04 -6.62
C VAL A 99 15.74 1.54 -5.73
N PHE A 100 15.67 1.82 -4.42
CA PHE A 100 16.80 1.64 -3.50
C PHE A 100 16.65 0.53 -2.45
N VAL A 101 15.43 0.07 -2.16
CA VAL A 101 15.15 -0.89 -1.08
C VAL A 101 15.89 -2.21 -1.27
N TRP A 102 15.98 -2.71 -2.51
CA TRP A 102 16.62 -4.00 -2.77
C TRP A 102 18.15 -3.97 -2.68
N ARG A 103 18.77 -2.78 -2.72
CA ARG A 103 20.23 -2.62 -2.76
C ARG A 103 20.91 -2.72 -1.39
N LYS A 104 20.15 -2.70 -0.30
CA LYS A 104 20.69 -2.73 1.07
C LYS A 104 19.92 -3.72 1.93
N SER A 105 20.55 -4.16 3.00
CA SER A 105 19.88 -4.90 4.06
C SER A 105 18.98 -3.95 4.86
N TYR A 106 17.67 -4.15 4.84
CA TYR A 106 16.73 -3.35 5.62
C TYR A 106 16.03 -4.17 6.72
N PRO A 107 15.67 -3.53 7.84
CA PRO A 107 14.85 -4.16 8.86
C PRO A 107 13.45 -4.46 8.32
N LEU A 108 12.80 -5.50 8.84
CA LEU A 108 11.48 -5.95 8.38
C LEU A 108 10.43 -4.84 8.48
N PHE A 109 10.46 -4.06 9.56
CA PHE A 109 9.60 -2.88 9.71
C PHE A 109 9.70 -1.91 8.52
N ARG A 110 10.91 -1.66 8.00
CA ARG A 110 11.10 -0.78 6.85
C ARG A 110 10.63 -1.41 5.53
N ILE A 111 10.72 -2.73 5.40
CA ILE A 111 10.08 -3.45 4.30
C ILE A 111 8.56 -3.28 4.38
N GLY A 112 7.99 -3.40 5.58
CA GLY A 112 6.60 -3.11 5.87
C GLY A 112 6.19 -1.71 5.42
N ILE A 113 6.93 -0.68 5.83
CA ILE A 113 6.67 0.70 5.41
C ILE A 113 6.60 0.80 3.88
N TRP A 114 7.55 0.19 3.19
CA TRP A 114 7.59 0.22 1.73
C TRP A 114 6.37 -0.48 1.10
N LEU A 115 5.96 -1.65 1.59
CA LEU A 115 4.75 -2.34 1.15
C LEU A 115 3.49 -1.48 1.37
N GLY A 116 3.36 -0.90 2.57
CA GLY A 116 2.23 -0.05 2.94
C GLY A 116 2.13 1.21 2.07
N LEU A 117 3.26 1.89 1.83
CA LEU A 117 3.29 3.05 0.92
C LEU A 117 2.93 2.66 -0.52
N GLY A 118 3.35 1.48 -0.99
CA GLY A 118 2.98 0.97 -2.30
C GLY A 118 1.49 0.69 -2.43
N ALA A 119 0.91 0.03 -1.44
CA ALA A 119 -0.53 -0.19 -1.35
C ALA A 119 -1.32 1.12 -1.34
N SER A 120 -0.95 2.08 -0.48
CA SER A 120 -1.62 3.38 -0.41
C SER A 120 -1.50 4.17 -1.70
N SER A 121 -0.32 4.15 -2.35
CA SER A 121 -0.11 4.76 -3.68
C SER A 121 -1.04 4.14 -4.72
N GLY A 122 -1.17 2.82 -4.71
CA GLY A 122 -2.13 2.08 -5.53
C GLY A 122 -3.55 2.56 -5.30
N ILE A 123 -4.02 2.61 -4.04
CA ILE A 123 -5.37 3.07 -3.68
C ILE A 123 -5.62 4.46 -4.25
N PHE A 124 -4.71 5.41 -4.03
CA PHE A 124 -4.86 6.78 -4.54
C PHE A 124 -4.98 6.81 -6.06
N LEU A 125 -4.08 6.13 -6.77
CA LEU A 125 -4.11 6.08 -8.24
C LEU A 125 -5.36 5.40 -8.80
N GLY A 126 -5.78 4.29 -8.19
CA GLY A 126 -6.99 3.57 -8.58
C GLY A 126 -8.25 4.40 -8.37
N SER A 127 -8.38 5.05 -7.21
CA SER A 127 -9.51 5.95 -6.94
C SER A 127 -9.53 7.16 -7.85
N ILE A 128 -8.38 7.78 -8.15
CA ILE A 128 -8.29 8.90 -9.10
C ILE A 128 -8.71 8.45 -10.49
N LEU A 129 -8.21 7.32 -10.98
CA LEU A 129 -8.57 6.82 -12.31
C LEU A 129 -10.06 6.52 -12.38
N ALA A 130 -10.58 5.75 -11.42
CA ALA A 130 -11.96 5.32 -11.41
C ALA A 130 -12.92 6.52 -11.36
N PHE A 131 -12.66 7.51 -10.51
CA PHE A 131 -13.44 8.75 -10.45
C PHE A 131 -13.50 9.54 -11.77
N ASN A 132 -12.46 9.46 -12.59
CA ASN A 132 -12.37 10.25 -13.84
C ASN A 132 -12.77 9.47 -15.09
N ALA A 133 -12.83 8.14 -15.03
CA ALA A 133 -12.98 7.27 -16.21
C ALA A 133 -14.22 6.37 -16.18
N ILE A 134 -14.90 6.27 -15.05
CA ILE A 134 -16.09 5.44 -14.82
C ILE A 134 -17.22 6.37 -14.38
#